data_AF-A0A7L0NFQ8-F1
#
_entry.id   AF-A0A7L0NFQ8-F1
#
_cell.length_a   1.000
_cell.length_b   1.000
_cell.length_c   1.000
_cell.angle_alpha   90.00
_cell.angle_beta   90.00
_cell.angle_gamma   90.00
#
_symmetry.space_group_name_H-M   'P 1'
#
loop_
_entity.id
_entity.type
_entity.pdbx_description
1 polymer ?
#
loop_
_entity_poly.entity_id
_entity_poly.type
_entity_poly.pdbx_seq_one_letter_code
_entity_poly.pdbx_strand_id
1 'polypeptide(L)'
;RTGGAKGAMAAVLGQAERLPELLSVSRSALVRHWDPLTLDRALQWARYFQHLHDRFRARPQLREALGQRLRRAQSCPLLVFPALGRCPQLLGLALLENRALPPAACRRLLLRLLQPPGAGAGPELCGLALLARRAVVATALALLGQGSGAEGDGEREGSGLNGNRESAAGDGCVAGLLLSWLLGNLEQFSAFCLCLPGSLLASLASHYFQLSRSYLDLLTSWGSHLHYDPLQGRWVKSCLDKAELSWEELRERFGCLCQGSALLREQTQATLELLKTRDGDFTVRGLSVWTDLLTEMKEYLRNEV
;
A
#
# COMPACT_ATOMS: atom_id res chain seq x y z
N ARG A 1 -15.55 -42.23 25.05
CA ARG A 1 -15.36 -40.77 24.86
C ARG A 1 -14.76 -40.36 23.49
N THR A 2 -14.63 -41.27 22.52
CA THR A 2 -13.98 -41.05 21.20
C THR A 2 -14.89 -40.48 20.10
N GLY A 3 -16.21 -40.45 20.30
CA GLY A 3 -17.17 -39.94 19.31
C GLY A 3 -17.17 -38.42 19.15
N GLY A 4 -16.93 -37.66 20.23
CA GLY A 4 -16.98 -36.19 20.19
C GLY A 4 -15.83 -35.55 19.39
N ALA A 5 -14.60 -36.08 19.52
CA ALA A 5 -13.44 -35.57 18.79
C ALA A 5 -13.51 -35.88 17.28
N LYS A 6 -14.08 -37.03 16.91
CA LYS A 6 -14.28 -37.43 15.51
C LYS A 6 -15.36 -36.57 14.83
N GLY A 7 -16.45 -36.27 15.54
CA GLY A 7 -17.49 -35.34 15.07
C GLY A 7 -17.00 -33.90 14.92
N ALA A 8 -16.23 -33.40 15.90
CA ALA A 8 -15.63 -32.06 15.82
C ALA A 8 -14.64 -31.93 14.65
N MET A 9 -13.82 -32.95 14.40
CA MET A 9 -12.91 -32.96 13.25
C MET A 9 -13.66 -32.99 11.92
N ALA A 10 -14.75 -33.77 11.81
CA ALA A 10 -15.59 -33.79 10.62
C ALA A 10 -16.24 -32.43 10.34
N ALA A 11 -16.68 -31.71 11.37
CA ALA A 11 -17.23 -30.36 11.24
C ALA A 11 -16.17 -29.35 10.75
N VAL A 12 -14.95 -29.41 11.30
CA VAL A 12 -13.80 -28.58 10.86
C VAL A 12 -13.47 -28.83 9.39
N LEU A 13 -13.50 -30.09 8.95
CA LEU A 13 -13.26 -30.47 7.55
C LEU A 13 -14.39 -29.99 6.63
N GLY A 14 -15.65 -30.02 7.08
CA GLY A 14 -16.79 -29.50 6.31
C GLY A 14 -16.76 -27.99 6.10
N GLN A 15 -16.20 -27.22 7.04
CA GLN A 15 -16.01 -25.78 6.85
C GLN A 15 -14.96 -25.43 5.78
N ALA A 16 -13.97 -26.31 5.56
CA ALA A 16 -12.97 -26.11 4.53
C ALA A 16 -13.53 -26.23 3.10
N GLU A 17 -14.63 -26.96 2.92
CA GLU A 17 -15.32 -27.08 1.62
C GLU A 17 -15.98 -25.75 1.18
N ARG A 18 -16.18 -24.80 2.09
CA ARG A 18 -16.77 -23.47 1.80
C ARG A 18 -15.76 -22.43 1.30
N LEU A 19 -14.46 -22.72 1.38
CA LEU A 19 -13.40 -21.80 0.98
C LEU A 19 -13.39 -21.46 -0.52
N PRO A 20 -13.53 -22.43 -1.46
CA PRO A 20 -13.61 -22.13 -2.89
C PRO A 20 -14.79 -21.22 -3.22
N GLU A 21 -15.94 -21.45 -2.57
CA GLU A 21 -17.13 -20.61 -2.71
C GLU A 21 -16.84 -19.18 -2.23
N LEU A 22 -16.24 -19.01 -1.05
CA LEU A 22 -15.85 -17.69 -0.53
C LEU A 22 -14.92 -16.92 -1.48
N LEU A 23 -13.93 -17.59 -2.07
CA LEU A 23 -13.04 -16.97 -3.06
C LEU A 23 -13.72 -16.67 -4.40
N SER A 24 -14.71 -17.47 -4.79
CA SER A 24 -15.51 -17.20 -5.99
C SER A 24 -16.41 -15.98 -5.80
N VAL A 25 -17.06 -15.87 -4.64
CA VAL A 25 -17.93 -14.74 -4.30
C VAL A 25 -17.10 -13.46 -4.19
N SER A 26 -15.91 -13.51 -3.59
CA SER A 26 -15.03 -12.34 -3.44
C SER A 26 -14.52 -11.76 -4.76
N ARG A 27 -14.53 -12.54 -5.86
CA ARG A 27 -14.19 -12.11 -7.23
C ARG A 27 -15.40 -11.69 -8.06
N SER A 28 -16.61 -11.79 -7.51
CA SER A 28 -17.87 -11.55 -8.23
C SER A 28 -18.46 -10.18 -7.96
N ALA A 29 -19.44 -9.75 -8.76
CA ALA A 29 -20.18 -8.51 -8.54
C ALA A 29 -21.00 -8.50 -7.23
N LEU A 30 -21.20 -9.65 -6.57
CA LEU A 30 -21.94 -9.76 -5.31
C LEU A 30 -21.28 -8.98 -4.17
N VAL A 31 -19.97 -8.74 -4.25
CA VAL A 31 -19.21 -7.95 -3.28
C VAL A 31 -19.75 -6.52 -3.14
N ARG A 32 -20.45 -6.00 -4.16
CA ARG A 32 -21.10 -4.68 -4.11
C ARG A 32 -22.08 -4.52 -2.95
N HIS A 33 -22.71 -5.61 -2.52
CA HIS A 33 -23.71 -5.61 -1.46
C HIS A 33 -23.15 -6.07 -0.10
N TRP A 34 -21.83 -6.25 0.00
CA TRP A 34 -21.22 -6.66 1.26
C TRP A 34 -21.26 -5.51 2.25
N ASP A 35 -21.91 -5.76 3.38
CA ASP A 35 -21.85 -4.87 4.52
C ASP A 35 -20.50 -5.05 5.27
N PRO A 36 -20.12 -4.08 6.11
CA PRO A 36 -18.85 -4.13 6.84
C PRO A 36 -18.68 -5.39 7.70
N LEU A 37 -19.78 -5.96 8.20
CA LEU A 37 -19.79 -7.18 9.01
C LEU A 37 -19.50 -8.43 8.18
N THR A 38 -20.07 -8.54 6.98
CA THR A 38 -19.81 -9.65 6.06
C THR A 38 -18.35 -9.65 5.62
N LEU A 39 -17.79 -8.48 5.34
CA LEU A 39 -16.36 -8.34 5.04
C LEU A 39 -15.47 -8.79 6.21
N ASP A 40 -15.76 -8.35 7.44
CA ASP A 40 -15.00 -8.76 8.63
C ASP A 40 -15.10 -10.27 8.87
N ARG A 41 -16.29 -10.85 8.68
CA ARG A 41 -16.51 -12.31 8.76
C ARG A 41 -15.70 -13.05 7.71
N ALA A 42 -15.67 -12.57 6.46
CA ALA A 42 -14.88 -13.17 5.40
C ALA A 42 -13.37 -13.19 5.73
N LEU A 43 -12.85 -12.10 6.28
CA LEU A 43 -11.45 -12.01 6.73
C LEU A 43 -11.15 -12.92 7.93
N GLN A 44 -12.09 -13.04 8.88
CA GLN A 44 -11.99 -13.99 9.99
C GLN A 44 -11.95 -15.44 9.50
N TRP A 45 -12.77 -15.79 8.51
CA TRP A 45 -12.72 -17.10 7.87
C TRP A 45 -11.35 -17.37 7.24
N ALA A 46 -10.77 -16.39 6.54
CA ALA A 46 -9.45 -16.54 5.96
C ALA A 46 -8.36 -16.81 7.01
N ARG A 47 -8.39 -16.11 8.15
CA ARG A 47 -7.48 -16.34 9.30
C ARG A 47 -7.72 -17.71 9.95
N TYR A 48 -8.97 -18.13 10.07
CA TYR A 48 -9.30 -19.47 10.54
C TYR A 48 -8.65 -20.56 9.68
N PHE A 49 -8.67 -20.41 8.35
CA PHE A 49 -8.02 -21.36 7.44
C PHE A 49 -6.50 -21.36 7.55
N GLN A 50 -5.88 -20.19 7.78
CA GLN A 50 -4.45 -20.10 8.07
C GLN A 50 -4.10 -20.83 9.38
N HIS A 51 -4.85 -20.62 10.45
CA HIS A 51 -4.64 -21.33 11.72
C HIS A 51 -4.85 -22.85 11.58
N LEU A 52 -5.82 -23.25 10.78
CA LEU A 52 -6.08 -24.66 10.48
C LEU A 52 -4.89 -25.28 9.72
N HIS A 53 -4.35 -24.57 8.74
CA HIS A 53 -3.11 -24.96 8.05
C HIS A 53 -1.94 -25.13 9.04
N ASP A 54 -1.68 -24.13 9.88
CA ASP A 54 -0.56 -24.15 10.82
C ASP A 54 -0.67 -25.30 11.82
N ARG A 55 -1.88 -25.60 12.27
CA ARG A 55 -2.15 -26.72 13.18
C ARG A 55 -1.97 -28.08 12.53
N PHE A 56 -2.27 -28.21 11.24
CA PHE A 56 -2.25 -29.49 10.53
C PHE A 56 -1.00 -29.71 9.69
N ARG A 57 -0.13 -28.70 9.53
CA ARG A 57 1.13 -28.81 8.76
C ARG A 57 2.03 -29.95 9.25
N ALA A 58 2.05 -30.21 10.56
CA ALA A 58 2.85 -31.26 11.19
C ALA A 58 2.17 -32.64 11.21
N ARG A 59 0.97 -32.80 10.59
CA ARG A 59 0.14 -34.00 10.67
C ARG A 59 -0.24 -34.53 9.28
N PRO A 60 0.53 -35.48 8.69
CA PRO A 60 0.39 -35.86 7.29
C PRO A 60 -0.96 -36.48 6.94
N GLN A 61 -1.56 -37.27 7.84
CA GLN A 61 -2.88 -37.88 7.62
C GLN A 61 -4.01 -36.84 7.52
N LEU A 62 -3.97 -35.80 8.38
CA LEU A 62 -4.96 -34.72 8.37
C LEU A 62 -4.76 -33.78 7.17
N ARG A 63 -3.49 -33.55 6.78
CA ARG A 63 -3.13 -32.80 5.57
C ARG A 63 -3.75 -33.45 4.33
N GLU A 64 -3.59 -34.76 4.18
CA GLU A 64 -4.10 -35.50 3.03
C GLU A 64 -5.64 -35.52 3.01
N ALA A 65 -6.27 -35.77 4.17
CA ALA A 65 -7.73 -35.76 4.28
C ALA A 65 -8.32 -34.38 3.91
N LEU A 66 -7.69 -33.30 4.36
CA LEU A 66 -8.11 -31.93 4.04
C LEU A 66 -7.86 -31.60 2.55
N GLY A 67 -6.71 -31.99 2.01
CA GLY A 67 -6.40 -31.82 0.58
C GLY A 67 -7.38 -32.55 -0.33
N GLN A 68 -7.76 -33.79 0.02
CA GLN A 68 -8.77 -34.55 -0.72
C GLN A 68 -10.16 -33.89 -0.68
N ARG A 69 -10.54 -33.33 0.46
CA ARG A 69 -11.82 -32.63 0.65
C ARG A 69 -11.86 -31.34 -0.16
N LEU A 70 -10.80 -30.53 -0.12
CA LEU A 70 -10.68 -29.34 -0.95
C LEU A 70 -10.79 -29.69 -2.44
N ARG A 71 -10.11 -30.74 -2.90
CA ARG A 71 -10.19 -31.19 -4.31
C ARG A 71 -11.60 -31.60 -4.73
N ARG A 72 -12.39 -32.20 -3.82
CA ARG A 72 -13.78 -32.58 -4.07
C ARG A 72 -14.74 -31.40 -4.11
N ALA A 73 -14.48 -30.36 -3.32
CA ALA A 73 -15.29 -29.15 -3.25
C ALA A 73 -14.98 -28.13 -4.38
N GLN A 74 -14.05 -28.44 -5.29
CA GLN A 74 -13.55 -27.53 -6.31
C GLN A 74 -14.07 -27.87 -7.71
N SER A 75 -14.42 -26.84 -8.48
CA SER A 75 -14.50 -26.89 -9.96
C SER A 75 -13.21 -26.41 -10.65
N CYS A 76 -12.27 -25.81 -9.91
CA CYS A 76 -10.99 -25.27 -10.42
C CYS A 76 -9.82 -25.71 -9.52
N PRO A 77 -8.63 -26.08 -10.03
CA PRO A 77 -7.56 -26.76 -9.28
C PRO A 77 -6.65 -25.87 -8.40
N LEU A 78 -7.05 -24.64 -8.07
CA LEU A 78 -6.15 -23.62 -7.50
C LEU A 78 -6.00 -23.68 -5.96
N LEU A 79 -6.88 -24.35 -5.23
CA LEU A 79 -6.84 -24.43 -3.76
C LEU A 79 -6.26 -25.77 -3.31
N VAL A 80 -4.93 -25.81 -3.18
CA VAL A 80 -4.19 -26.92 -2.56
C VAL A 80 -3.94 -26.66 -1.08
N PHE A 81 -3.60 -27.68 -0.28
CA PHE A 81 -3.34 -27.53 1.16
C PHE A 81 -2.39 -26.35 1.51
N PRO A 82 -1.26 -26.14 0.80
CA PRO A 82 -0.39 -24.98 1.06
C PRO A 82 -1.06 -23.62 0.84
N ALA A 83 -2.10 -23.54 0.00
CA ALA A 83 -2.85 -22.31 -0.24
C ALA A 83 -3.65 -21.87 0.99
N LEU A 84 -3.97 -22.79 1.91
CA LEU A 84 -4.68 -22.49 3.16
C LEU A 84 -3.87 -21.58 4.08
N GLY A 85 -2.55 -21.78 4.15
CA GLY A 85 -1.65 -20.90 4.89
C GLY A 85 -1.65 -19.48 4.32
N ARG A 86 -1.99 -19.32 3.04
CA ARG A 86 -2.04 -18.04 2.32
C ARG A 86 -3.47 -17.50 2.12
N CYS A 87 -4.47 -18.08 2.81
CA CYS A 87 -5.87 -17.70 2.62
C CYS A 87 -6.16 -16.21 2.87
N PRO A 88 -5.66 -15.58 3.95
CA PRO A 88 -5.86 -14.14 4.17
C PRO A 88 -5.33 -13.31 3.00
N GLN A 89 -4.21 -13.74 2.44
CA GLN A 89 -3.57 -13.05 1.33
C GLN A 89 -4.35 -13.22 0.02
N LEU A 90 -4.77 -14.44 -0.28
CA LEU A 90 -5.56 -14.74 -1.49
C LEU A 90 -6.93 -14.05 -1.46
N LEU A 91 -7.59 -14.03 -0.30
CA LEU A 91 -8.88 -13.34 -0.14
C LEU A 91 -8.70 -11.82 -0.22
N GLY A 92 -7.68 -11.27 0.46
CA GLY A 92 -7.36 -9.84 0.39
C GLY A 92 -7.08 -9.38 -1.03
N LEU A 93 -6.32 -10.16 -1.81
CA LEU A 93 -6.04 -9.87 -3.22
C LEU A 93 -7.31 -9.92 -4.07
N ALA A 94 -8.10 -10.99 -3.92
CA ALA A 94 -9.33 -11.17 -4.69
C ALA A 94 -10.32 -10.01 -4.48
N LEU A 95 -10.41 -9.50 -3.24
CA LEU A 95 -11.26 -8.36 -2.92
C LEU A 95 -10.68 -7.05 -3.45
N LEU A 96 -9.38 -6.80 -3.30
CA LEU A 96 -8.74 -5.58 -3.81
C LEU A 96 -8.75 -5.49 -5.35
N GLU A 97 -8.72 -6.62 -6.06
CA GLU A 97 -8.85 -6.66 -7.53
C GLU A 97 -10.30 -6.45 -8.00
N ASN A 98 -11.27 -6.60 -7.11
CA ASN A 98 -12.68 -6.57 -7.47
C ASN A 98 -13.19 -5.12 -7.56
N ARG A 99 -13.44 -4.64 -8.78
CA ARG A 99 -14.01 -3.31 -9.06
C ARG A 99 -15.41 -3.10 -8.46
N ALA A 100 -16.12 -4.18 -8.13
CA ALA A 100 -17.43 -4.11 -7.48
C ALA A 100 -17.32 -3.85 -5.96
N LEU A 101 -16.12 -3.89 -5.38
CA LEU A 101 -15.90 -3.61 -3.96
C LEU A 101 -16.25 -2.14 -3.65
N PRO A 102 -17.24 -1.88 -2.79
CA PRO A 102 -17.61 -0.51 -2.44
C PRO A 102 -16.42 0.24 -1.82
N PRO A 103 -16.25 1.55 -2.07
CA PRO A 103 -15.13 2.33 -1.51
C PRO A 103 -15.01 2.22 0.01
N ALA A 104 -16.12 2.21 0.74
CA ALA A 104 -16.14 2.03 2.20
C ALA A 104 -15.63 0.65 2.64
N ALA A 105 -16.00 -0.41 1.91
CA ALA A 105 -15.53 -1.78 2.16
C ALA A 105 -14.05 -1.94 1.79
N CYS A 106 -13.60 -1.32 0.69
CA CYS A 106 -12.20 -1.24 0.31
C CYS A 106 -11.36 -0.56 1.39
N ARG A 107 -11.79 0.61 1.89
CA ARG A 107 -11.10 1.32 2.98
C ARG A 107 -11.00 0.47 4.25
N ARG A 108 -12.07 -0.22 4.63
CA ARG A 108 -12.07 -1.12 5.79
C ARG A 108 -11.14 -2.33 5.59
N LEU A 109 -11.13 -2.91 4.39
CA LEU A 109 -10.22 -4.00 4.02
C LEU A 109 -8.77 -3.55 4.13
N LEU A 110 -8.45 -2.35 3.62
CA LEU A 110 -7.13 -1.75 3.75
C LEU A 110 -6.75 -1.65 5.23
N LEU A 111 -7.53 -0.97 6.06
CA LEU A 111 -7.27 -0.86 7.50
C LEU A 111 -7.03 -2.23 8.19
N ARG A 112 -7.71 -3.29 7.77
CA ARG A 112 -7.57 -4.64 8.34
C ARG A 112 -6.35 -5.42 7.85
N LEU A 113 -5.97 -5.27 6.58
CA LEU A 113 -4.76 -5.88 6.01
C LEU A 113 -3.49 -5.19 6.50
N LEU A 114 -3.64 -3.93 6.87
CA LEU A 114 -2.59 -3.02 7.27
C LEU A 114 -2.35 -2.99 8.79
N GLN A 115 -3.21 -3.63 9.58
CA GLN A 115 -2.95 -3.89 11.01
C GLN A 115 -1.78 -4.85 11.16
N PRO A 116 -0.72 -4.51 11.93
CA PRO A 116 0.40 -5.41 12.14
C PRO A 116 -0.09 -6.70 12.83
N PRO A 117 0.39 -7.88 12.42
CA PRO A 117 0.07 -9.11 13.12
C PRO A 117 0.59 -8.99 14.55
N GLY A 118 -0.28 -9.25 15.54
CA GLY A 118 0.09 -9.25 16.96
C GLY A 118 1.32 -10.12 17.20
N ALA A 119 2.18 -9.67 18.12
CA ALA A 119 3.49 -10.25 18.44
C ALA A 119 3.48 -11.79 18.39
N GLY A 120 4.07 -12.37 17.33
CA GLY A 120 4.20 -13.83 17.19
C GLY A 120 4.14 -14.43 15.77
N ALA A 121 3.96 -13.65 14.70
CA ALA A 121 3.92 -14.19 13.34
C ALA A 121 5.31 -14.14 12.66
N GLY A 122 5.84 -15.32 12.29
CA GLY A 122 7.11 -15.49 11.57
C GLY A 122 7.10 -15.03 10.10
N PRO A 123 8.17 -15.32 9.33
CA PRO A 123 8.46 -14.65 8.07
C PRO A 123 7.61 -15.17 6.91
N GLU A 124 6.49 -14.51 6.61
CA GLU A 124 5.75 -14.66 5.35
C GLU A 124 5.88 -13.40 4.47
N LEU A 125 7.14 -13.05 4.14
CA LEU A 125 7.49 -11.79 3.48
C LEU A 125 7.18 -11.71 1.97
N CYS A 126 6.87 -12.81 1.28
CA CYS A 126 6.61 -12.77 -0.17
C CYS A 126 5.15 -12.48 -0.56
N GLY A 127 4.15 -12.90 0.24
CA GLY A 127 2.73 -12.65 -0.05
C GLY A 127 2.28 -11.25 0.36
N LEU A 128 2.89 -10.71 1.42
CA LEU A 128 2.62 -9.39 1.96
C LEU A 128 3.15 -8.27 1.06
N ALA A 129 4.25 -8.46 0.33
CA ALA A 129 4.78 -7.42 -0.55
C ALA A 129 3.86 -7.08 -1.74
N LEU A 130 3.23 -8.09 -2.36
CA LEU A 130 2.29 -7.88 -3.48
C LEU A 130 0.95 -7.30 -3.00
N LEU A 131 0.51 -7.71 -1.81
CA LEU A 131 -0.66 -7.14 -1.12
C LEU A 131 -0.41 -5.73 -0.63
N ALA A 132 0.76 -5.45 -0.07
CA ALA A 132 1.19 -4.11 0.30
C ALA A 132 1.21 -3.23 -0.95
N ARG A 133 1.85 -3.67 -2.06
CA ARG A 133 1.82 -2.93 -3.35
C ARG A 133 0.42 -2.59 -3.84
N ARG A 134 -0.53 -3.52 -3.73
CA ARG A 134 -1.91 -3.29 -4.19
C ARG A 134 -2.77 -2.54 -3.18
N ALA A 135 -2.54 -2.74 -1.90
CA ALA A 135 -3.13 -1.94 -0.83
C ALA A 135 -2.64 -0.49 -0.92
N VAL A 136 -1.37 -0.29 -1.22
CA VAL A 136 -0.73 1.00 -1.49
C VAL A 136 -1.40 1.71 -2.67
N VAL A 137 -1.60 1.02 -3.79
CA VAL A 137 -2.33 1.56 -4.96
C VAL A 137 -3.80 1.86 -4.61
N ALA A 138 -4.49 0.96 -3.90
CA ALA A 138 -5.88 1.18 -3.49
C ALA A 138 -6.03 2.32 -2.46
N THR A 139 -5.07 2.47 -1.53
CA THR A 139 -4.98 3.61 -0.60
C THR A 139 -4.70 4.89 -1.36
N ALA A 140 -3.77 4.89 -2.32
CA ALA A 140 -3.51 6.04 -3.18
C ALA A 140 -4.75 6.44 -3.99
N LEU A 141 -5.46 5.47 -4.60
CA LEU A 141 -6.71 5.71 -5.31
C LEU A 141 -7.83 6.21 -4.38
N ALA A 142 -7.91 5.70 -3.15
CA ALA A 142 -8.88 6.16 -2.16
C ALA A 142 -8.58 7.57 -1.65
N LEU A 143 -7.31 7.95 -1.54
CA LEU A 143 -6.88 9.30 -1.17
C LEU A 143 -7.11 10.29 -2.33
N LEU A 144 -6.73 9.91 -3.56
CA LEU A 144 -6.90 10.75 -4.76
C LEU A 144 -8.36 10.89 -5.19
N GLY A 145 -9.15 9.82 -5.10
CA GLY A 145 -10.58 9.82 -5.46
C GLY A 145 -11.46 10.68 -4.54
N GLN A 146 -10.94 11.15 -3.41
CA GLN A 146 -11.64 12.06 -2.49
C GLN A 146 -11.38 13.55 -2.79
N GLY A 147 -10.48 13.87 -3.73
CA GLY A 147 -10.15 15.25 -4.12
C GLY A 147 -10.88 15.76 -5.38
N SER A 148 -11.52 14.90 -6.16
CA SER A 148 -12.10 15.26 -7.49
C SER A 148 -13.51 15.89 -7.42
N GLY A 149 -13.85 16.55 -6.32
CA GLY A 149 -15.22 16.97 -6.03
C GLY A 149 -15.41 18.46 -5.78
N ALA A 150 -14.77 19.36 -6.53
CA ALA A 150 -15.22 20.76 -6.69
C ALA A 150 -14.27 21.58 -7.60
N GLU A 151 -14.31 21.39 -8.91
CA GLU A 151 -13.98 22.49 -9.84
C GLU A 151 -15.01 22.48 -10.97
N GLY A 152 -15.97 23.38 -10.84
CA GLY A 152 -17.01 23.68 -11.81
C GLY A 152 -17.39 25.13 -11.62
N ASP A 153 -16.64 26.01 -12.28
CA ASP A 153 -16.93 27.42 -12.45
C ASP A 153 -18.30 27.61 -13.13
N GLY A 154 -19.09 28.56 -12.63
CA GLY A 154 -20.36 28.95 -13.24
C GLY A 154 -21.29 29.69 -12.28
N GLU A 155 -21.05 30.98 -12.13
CA GLU A 155 -21.96 31.95 -11.52
C GLU A 155 -23.42 31.78 -12.02
N ARG A 156 -24.36 31.54 -11.11
CA ARG A 156 -25.73 32.07 -11.23
C ARG A 156 -26.44 32.06 -9.87
N GLU A 157 -26.79 33.25 -9.41
CA GLU A 157 -27.67 33.50 -8.27
C GLU A 157 -29.04 32.80 -8.42
N GLY A 158 -29.57 32.26 -7.32
CA GLY A 158 -30.93 31.75 -7.26
C GLY A 158 -31.20 30.91 -6.01
N SER A 159 -31.84 31.54 -5.03
CA SER A 159 -32.44 30.98 -3.81
C SER A 159 -33.00 29.55 -3.94
N GLY A 160 -32.69 28.66 -2.98
CA GLY A 160 -33.29 27.33 -2.91
C GLY A 160 -32.81 26.49 -1.72
N LEU A 161 -33.75 26.17 -0.83
CA LEU A 161 -33.64 25.47 0.44
C LEU A 161 -32.99 24.06 0.37
N ASN A 162 -32.20 23.77 1.40
CA ASN A 162 -32.05 22.49 2.13
C ASN A 162 -31.68 21.21 1.34
N GLY A 163 -30.49 20.67 1.61
CA GLY A 163 -30.14 19.29 1.24
C GLY A 163 -28.66 18.95 1.43
N ASN A 164 -28.35 18.24 2.52
CA ASN A 164 -27.14 17.43 2.74
C ASN A 164 -25.76 18.10 2.64
N ARG A 165 -25.36 18.76 3.72
CA ARG A 165 -23.96 19.10 4.03
C ARG A 165 -23.33 18.13 5.03
N GLU A 166 -23.64 16.84 4.95
CA GLU A 166 -23.09 15.80 5.83
C GLU A 166 -22.02 14.91 5.16
N SER A 167 -21.81 15.00 3.85
CA SER A 167 -20.87 14.10 3.14
C SER A 167 -19.39 14.55 3.19
N ALA A 168 -19.10 15.83 3.47
CA ALA A 168 -17.72 16.35 3.42
C ALA A 168 -16.92 16.12 4.72
N ALA A 169 -17.59 15.96 5.87
CA ALA A 169 -16.93 15.77 7.16
C ALA A 169 -16.40 14.33 7.37
N GLY A 170 -17.01 13.34 6.71
CA GLY A 170 -16.60 11.93 6.81
C GLY A 170 -15.33 11.60 6.02
N ASP A 171 -15.11 12.26 4.87
CA ASP A 171 -14.02 11.95 3.94
C ASP A 171 -12.66 12.44 4.46
N GLY A 172 -12.60 13.66 5.03
CA GLY A 172 -11.37 14.17 5.67
C GLY A 172 -10.92 13.36 6.90
N CYS A 173 -11.88 12.80 7.65
CA CYS A 173 -11.60 11.97 8.83
C CYS A 173 -10.91 10.66 8.45
N VAL A 174 -11.32 10.03 7.34
CA VAL A 174 -10.75 8.75 6.91
C VAL A 174 -9.39 8.91 6.24
N ALA A 175 -9.21 9.96 5.44
CA ALA A 175 -7.88 10.29 4.90
C ALA A 175 -6.86 10.54 6.03
N GLY A 176 -7.26 11.26 7.09
CA GLY A 176 -6.43 11.45 8.29
C GLY A 176 -6.08 10.16 9.04
N LEU A 177 -7.01 9.20 9.14
CA LEU A 177 -6.74 7.89 9.74
C LEU A 177 -5.78 7.04 8.89
N LEU A 178 -5.92 7.07 7.56
CA LEU A 178 -5.02 6.36 6.65
C LEU A 178 -3.62 6.96 6.65
N LEU A 179 -3.51 8.30 6.69
CA LEU A 179 -2.23 9.00 6.79
C LEU A 179 -1.56 8.75 8.14
N SER A 180 -2.30 8.82 9.24
CA SER A 180 -1.72 8.54 10.57
C SER A 180 -1.27 7.08 10.71
N TRP A 181 -2.02 6.14 10.13
CA TRP A 181 -1.59 4.75 10.04
C TRP A 181 -0.31 4.60 9.19
N LEU A 182 -0.29 5.21 7.99
CA LEU A 182 0.83 5.09 7.05
C LEU A 182 2.11 5.70 7.64
N LEU A 183 2.00 6.91 8.18
CA LEU A 183 3.13 7.65 8.75
C LEU A 183 3.54 7.13 10.14
N GLY A 184 2.69 6.33 10.78
CA GLY A 184 2.96 5.70 12.08
C GLY A 184 3.99 4.57 12.03
N ASN A 185 4.38 4.09 10.84
CA ASN A 185 5.39 3.06 10.67
C ASN A 185 6.31 3.38 9.47
N LEU A 186 7.59 3.66 9.77
CA LEU A 186 8.57 4.06 8.76
C LEU A 186 8.78 2.98 7.69
N GLU A 187 8.88 1.70 8.04
CA GLU A 187 9.07 0.63 7.05
C GLU A 187 7.90 0.52 6.08
N GLN A 188 6.68 0.72 6.60
CA GLN A 188 5.46 0.71 5.78
C GLN A 188 5.41 1.92 4.86
N PHE A 189 5.77 3.10 5.37
CA PHE A 189 5.84 4.32 4.59
C PHE A 189 6.93 4.24 3.50
N SER A 190 8.10 3.70 3.83
CA SER A 190 9.18 3.41 2.88
C SER A 190 8.71 2.47 1.77
N ALA A 191 8.11 1.34 2.14
CA ALA A 191 7.55 0.40 1.17
C ALA A 191 6.46 1.03 0.29
N PHE A 192 5.58 1.84 0.86
CA PHE A 192 4.57 2.61 0.12
C PHE A 192 5.23 3.53 -0.92
N CYS A 193 6.23 4.29 -0.50
CA CYS A 193 6.94 5.20 -1.38
C CYS A 193 7.76 4.47 -2.45
N LEU A 194 8.35 3.32 -2.15
CA LEU A 194 9.08 2.52 -3.15
C LEU A 194 8.16 1.89 -4.20
N CYS A 195 6.92 1.60 -3.84
CA CYS A 195 5.99 0.87 -4.71
C CYS A 195 5.19 1.77 -5.66
N LEU A 196 5.12 3.08 -5.40
CA LEU A 196 4.39 4.03 -6.24
C LEU A 196 5.34 4.81 -7.17
N PRO A 197 4.89 5.14 -8.40
CA PRO A 197 5.55 6.10 -9.26
C PRO A 197 5.73 7.46 -8.58
N GLY A 198 6.83 8.17 -8.89
CA GLY A 198 7.14 9.48 -8.33
C GLY A 198 6.02 10.50 -8.57
N SER A 199 5.37 10.46 -9.73
CA SER A 199 4.25 11.33 -10.09
C SER A 199 3.01 11.17 -9.19
N LEU A 200 2.66 9.94 -8.81
CA LEU A 200 1.56 9.69 -7.88
C LEU A 200 1.90 10.14 -6.47
N LEU A 201 3.15 9.94 -6.04
CA LEU A 201 3.62 10.42 -4.74
C LEU A 201 3.65 11.95 -4.68
N ALA A 202 4.07 12.62 -5.76
CA ALA A 202 4.01 14.07 -5.87
C ALA A 202 2.58 14.60 -5.79
N SER A 203 1.64 13.95 -6.51
CA SER A 203 0.22 14.29 -6.40
C SER A 203 -0.29 14.15 -4.96
N LEU A 204 -0.02 13.03 -4.29
CA LEU A 204 -0.41 12.84 -2.89
C LEU A 204 0.25 13.87 -1.95
N ALA A 205 1.53 14.17 -2.15
CA ALA A 205 2.26 15.15 -1.35
C ALA A 205 1.71 16.58 -1.54
N SER A 206 1.22 16.91 -2.74
CA SER A 206 0.55 18.19 -2.99
C SER A 206 -0.77 18.34 -2.22
N HIS A 207 -1.49 17.24 -1.98
CA HIS A 207 -2.77 17.26 -1.28
C HIS A 207 -2.63 17.09 0.25
N TYR A 208 -1.58 16.40 0.70
CA TYR A 208 -1.40 16.04 2.11
C TYR A 208 -0.03 16.50 2.62
N PHE A 209 0.02 17.67 3.28
CA PHE A 209 1.25 18.29 3.78
C PHE A 209 2.04 17.40 4.76
N GLN A 210 1.36 16.57 5.56
CA GLN A 210 2.03 15.62 6.46
C GLN A 210 2.82 14.57 5.67
N LEU A 211 2.26 14.10 4.55
CA LEU A 211 2.92 13.17 3.64
C LEU A 211 4.09 13.84 2.91
N SER A 212 3.94 15.10 2.46
CA SER A 212 5.02 15.82 1.77
C SER A 212 6.28 15.91 2.63
N ARG A 213 6.12 16.32 3.90
CA ARG A 213 7.24 16.45 4.83
C ARG A 213 7.92 15.11 5.09
N SER A 214 7.16 14.08 5.46
CA SER A 214 7.72 12.76 5.73
C SER A 214 8.38 12.16 4.48
N TYR A 215 7.82 12.39 3.30
CA TYR A 215 8.40 11.89 2.05
C TYR A 215 9.72 12.59 1.72
N LEU A 216 9.82 13.91 1.89
CA LEU A 216 11.07 14.65 1.72
C LEU A 216 12.15 14.19 2.71
N ASP A 217 11.79 13.97 3.99
CA ASP A 217 12.72 13.44 4.99
C ASP A 217 13.23 12.04 4.61
N LEU A 218 12.36 11.19 4.07
CA LEU A 218 12.69 9.85 3.59
C LEU A 218 13.62 9.90 2.36
N LEU A 219 13.31 10.72 1.36
CA LEU A 219 14.18 10.92 0.19
C LEU A 219 15.56 11.47 0.58
N THR A 220 15.58 12.38 1.54
CA THR A 220 16.83 12.92 2.12
C THR A 220 17.65 11.81 2.74
N SER A 221 17.01 10.93 3.52
CA SER A 221 17.67 9.77 4.12
C SER A 221 18.19 8.80 3.06
N TRP A 222 17.44 8.50 2.02
CA TRP A 222 17.91 7.59 0.96
C TRP A 222 19.06 8.20 0.15
N GLY A 223 18.97 9.48 -0.22
CA GLY A 223 19.99 10.16 -1.01
C GLY A 223 21.31 10.33 -0.26
N SER A 224 21.30 10.50 1.07
CA SER A 224 22.53 10.61 1.86
C SER A 224 23.35 9.31 1.90
N HIS A 225 22.76 8.17 1.51
CA HIS A 225 23.47 6.90 1.37
C HIS A 225 24.07 6.69 -0.03
N LEU A 226 23.96 7.66 -0.94
CA LEU A 226 24.67 7.62 -2.22
C LEU A 226 26.12 8.09 -2.04
N HIS A 227 27.02 7.48 -2.80
CA HIS A 227 28.43 7.85 -2.86
C HIS A 227 28.79 8.18 -4.31
N TYR A 228 29.59 9.21 -4.53
CA TYR A 228 30.04 9.57 -5.87
C TYR A 228 31.19 8.67 -6.33
N ASP A 229 30.98 7.89 -7.39
CA ASP A 229 32.05 7.12 -8.03
C ASP A 229 32.80 8.00 -9.05
N PRO A 230 34.06 8.41 -8.78
CA PRO A 230 34.82 9.27 -9.68
C PRO A 230 35.19 8.59 -11.01
N LEU A 231 35.25 7.25 -11.05
CA LEU A 231 35.58 6.50 -12.26
C LEU A 231 34.41 6.49 -13.23
N GLN A 232 33.19 6.44 -12.70
CA GLN A 232 31.96 6.41 -13.49
C GLN A 232 31.32 7.81 -13.63
N GLY A 233 31.79 8.80 -12.88
CA GLY A 233 31.27 10.16 -12.87
C GLY A 233 29.81 10.25 -12.40
N ARG A 234 29.36 9.33 -11.54
CA ARG A 234 27.97 9.22 -11.10
C ARG A 234 27.82 8.83 -9.64
N TRP A 235 26.67 9.18 -9.07
CA TRP A 235 26.26 8.72 -7.74
C TRP A 235 25.82 7.27 -7.79
N VAL A 236 26.38 6.44 -6.92
CA VAL A 236 26.10 5.01 -6.80
C VAL A 236 25.70 4.64 -5.38
N LYS A 237 25.00 3.51 -5.24
CA LYS A 237 24.64 2.96 -3.93
C LYS A 237 25.89 2.59 -3.15
N SER A 238 26.06 3.12 -1.94
CA SER A 238 27.21 2.80 -1.08
C SER A 238 27.24 1.32 -0.64
N CYS A 239 26.07 0.68 -0.54
CA CYS A 239 25.92 -0.78 -0.48
C CYS A 239 24.50 -1.20 -0.89
N LEU A 240 24.36 -2.44 -1.38
CA LEU A 240 23.08 -2.99 -1.86
C LEU A 240 21.99 -3.03 -0.77
N ASP A 241 22.38 -3.12 0.50
CA ASP A 241 21.46 -3.32 1.63
C ASP A 241 21.03 -2.02 2.33
N LYS A 242 21.70 -0.87 2.12
CA LYS A 242 21.36 0.40 2.80
C LYS A 242 20.74 1.47 1.90
N ALA A 243 21.12 1.51 0.62
CA ALA A 243 20.58 2.50 -0.30
C ALA A 243 19.34 1.93 -0.99
N GLU A 244 18.16 2.40 -0.58
CA GLU A 244 16.89 1.96 -1.16
C GLU A 244 16.74 2.44 -2.62
N LEU A 245 17.19 3.65 -2.96
CA LEU A 245 17.10 4.23 -4.31
C LEU A 245 18.44 4.35 -5.03
N SER A 246 18.40 4.18 -6.35
CA SER A 246 19.46 4.61 -7.28
C SER A 246 19.44 6.12 -7.49
N TRP A 247 20.52 6.67 -8.08
CA TRP A 247 20.58 8.08 -8.46
C TRP A 247 19.44 8.47 -9.40
N GLU A 248 19.15 7.63 -10.38
CA GLU A 248 18.12 7.88 -11.38
C GLU A 248 16.72 7.93 -10.76
N GLU A 249 16.42 7.03 -9.82
CA GLU A 249 15.15 7.02 -9.08
C GLU A 249 15.03 8.21 -8.13
N LEU A 250 16.11 8.61 -7.46
CA LEU A 250 16.11 9.79 -6.61
C LEU A 250 15.81 11.05 -7.43
N ARG A 251 16.49 11.18 -8.58
CA ARG A 251 16.31 12.29 -9.53
C ARG A 251 14.90 12.34 -10.10
N GLU A 252 14.34 11.20 -10.52
CA GLU A 252 12.95 11.14 -11.00
C GLU A 252 11.97 11.62 -9.94
N ARG A 253 12.12 11.15 -8.69
CA ARG A 253 11.21 11.49 -7.59
C ARG A 253 11.24 12.97 -7.25
N PHE A 254 12.43 13.55 -7.09
CA PHE A 254 12.57 14.99 -6.87
C PHE A 254 12.06 15.78 -8.08
N GLY A 255 12.30 15.30 -9.30
CA GLY A 255 11.74 15.86 -10.54
C GLY A 255 10.23 16.00 -10.46
N CYS A 256 9.53 14.91 -10.13
CA CYS A 256 8.08 14.92 -9.96
C CYS A 256 7.61 15.88 -8.86
N LEU A 257 8.33 15.97 -7.74
CA LEU A 257 7.98 16.92 -6.65
C LEU A 257 8.11 18.39 -7.11
N CYS A 258 9.14 18.70 -7.89
CA CYS A 258 9.33 20.04 -8.47
C CYS A 258 8.35 20.36 -9.60
N GLN A 259 7.77 19.36 -10.26
CA GLN A 259 6.66 19.52 -11.21
C GLN A 259 5.28 19.55 -10.55
N GLY A 260 5.21 19.31 -9.23
CA GLY A 260 3.96 19.32 -8.47
C GLY A 260 3.39 20.72 -8.24
N SER A 261 2.48 20.84 -7.26
CA SER A 261 1.90 22.15 -6.89
C SER A 261 2.96 23.18 -6.50
N ALA A 262 2.67 24.47 -6.67
CA ALA A 262 3.62 25.55 -6.38
C ALA A 262 4.19 25.47 -4.96
N LEU A 263 3.35 25.19 -3.96
CA LEU A 263 3.75 25.00 -2.57
C LEU A 263 4.70 23.80 -2.40
N LEU A 264 4.39 22.66 -3.03
CA LEU A 264 5.23 21.46 -2.95
C LEU A 264 6.60 21.69 -3.62
N ARG A 265 6.61 22.38 -4.77
CA ARG A 265 7.82 22.75 -5.49
C ARG A 265 8.70 23.68 -4.65
N GLU A 266 8.13 24.72 -4.06
CA GLU A 266 8.87 25.66 -3.19
C GLU A 266 9.45 24.95 -1.96
N GLN A 267 8.63 24.10 -1.30
CA GLN A 267 9.09 23.29 -0.18
C GLN A 267 10.26 22.39 -0.58
N THR A 268 10.16 21.71 -1.72
CA THR A 268 11.18 20.79 -2.24
C THR A 268 12.47 21.53 -2.56
N GLN A 269 12.39 22.68 -3.24
CA GLN A 269 13.55 23.51 -3.56
C GLN A 269 14.23 24.05 -2.30
N ALA A 270 13.44 24.54 -1.32
CA ALA A 270 13.97 25.01 -0.04
C ALA A 270 14.68 23.89 0.73
N THR A 271 14.14 22.66 0.71
CA THR A 271 14.80 21.48 1.30
C THR A 271 16.12 21.18 0.61
N LEU A 272 16.18 21.19 -0.73
CA LEU A 272 17.43 20.93 -1.47
C LEU A 272 18.50 21.99 -1.22
N GLU A 273 18.14 23.28 -1.22
CA GLU A 273 19.09 24.36 -0.91
C GLU A 273 19.58 24.25 0.55
N LEU A 274 18.72 23.87 1.50
CA LEU A 274 19.12 23.59 2.88
C LEU A 274 20.10 22.41 2.98
N LEU A 275 19.90 21.35 2.20
CA LEU A 275 20.78 20.19 2.21
C LEU A 275 22.14 20.51 1.56
N LYS A 276 22.14 21.25 0.45
CA LYS A 276 23.35 21.76 -0.19
C LYS A 276 24.19 22.62 0.76
N THR A 277 23.55 23.55 1.49
CA THR A 277 24.24 24.40 2.47
C THR A 277 24.79 23.58 3.64
N ARG A 278 24.08 22.56 4.10
CA ARG A 278 24.57 21.63 5.14
C ARG A 278 25.80 20.84 4.72
N ASP A 279 25.88 20.45 3.45
CA ASP A 279 27.04 19.76 2.92
C ASP A 279 28.25 20.68 2.72
N GLY A 280 28.10 22.00 2.85
CA GLY A 280 29.20 22.97 2.70
C GLY A 280 29.07 23.90 1.49
N ASP A 281 27.90 23.94 0.86
CA ASP A 281 27.57 24.80 -0.29
C ASP A 281 28.52 24.62 -1.49
N PHE A 282 28.97 23.38 -1.69
CA PHE A 282 29.86 23.05 -2.80
C PHE A 282 29.21 23.36 -4.15
N THR A 283 30.03 23.80 -5.10
CA THR A 283 29.65 24.02 -6.51
C THR A 283 30.28 22.99 -7.45
N VAL A 284 31.23 22.19 -6.94
CA VAL A 284 31.96 21.18 -7.71
C VAL A 284 31.17 19.86 -7.69
N ARG A 285 31.05 19.24 -8.87
CA ARG A 285 30.34 17.97 -9.04
C ARG A 285 30.97 16.85 -8.22
N GLY A 286 30.13 16.00 -7.62
CA GLY A 286 30.54 14.80 -6.89
C GLY A 286 30.95 15.02 -5.43
N LEU A 287 30.92 16.26 -4.93
CA LEU A 287 31.16 16.56 -3.51
C LEU A 287 29.88 16.53 -2.67
N SER A 288 28.74 16.91 -3.26
CA SER A 288 27.43 16.86 -2.61
C SER A 288 26.40 16.34 -3.59
N VAL A 289 25.67 15.30 -3.16
CA VAL A 289 24.57 14.71 -3.92
C VAL A 289 23.46 15.73 -4.17
N TRP A 290 23.27 16.65 -3.22
CA TRP A 290 22.25 17.69 -3.29
C TRP A 290 22.64 18.83 -4.23
N THR A 291 23.92 19.22 -4.27
CA THR A 291 24.43 20.17 -5.28
C THR A 291 24.19 19.64 -6.68
N ASP A 292 24.57 18.39 -6.93
CA ASP A 292 24.45 17.79 -8.25
C ASP A 292 22.99 17.66 -8.67
N LEU A 293 22.13 17.21 -7.74
CA LEU A 293 20.70 17.03 -8.00
C LEU A 293 20.03 18.37 -8.31
N LEU A 294 20.30 19.40 -7.50
CA LEU A 294 19.74 20.74 -7.69
C LEU A 294 20.22 21.38 -9.01
N THR A 295 21.46 21.12 -9.41
CA THR A 295 22.02 21.61 -10.68
C THR A 295 21.31 20.94 -11.87
N GLU A 296 21.19 19.60 -11.86
CA GLU A 296 20.48 18.87 -12.92
C GLU A 296 19.00 19.26 -13.01
N MET A 297 18.34 19.49 -11.88
CA MET A 297 16.93 19.92 -11.87
C MET A 297 16.73 21.33 -12.42
N LYS A 298 17.65 22.27 -12.14
CA LYS A 298 17.62 23.62 -12.70
C LYS A 298 17.84 23.61 -14.23
N GLU A 299 18.69 22.71 -14.72
CA GLU A 299 18.88 22.50 -16.16
C GLU A 299 17.65 21.89 -16.83
N TYR A 300 17.06 20.86 -16.21
CA TYR A 300 15.86 20.21 -16.71
C TYR A 300 14.67 21.17 -16.84
N LEU A 301 14.41 21.98 -15.81
CA LEU A 301 13.33 22.98 -15.82
C LEU A 301 13.56 24.12 -16.83
N ARG A 302 14.81 24.42 -17.19
CA ARG A 302 15.13 25.44 -18.20
C ARG A 302 14.88 24.94 -19.63
N ASN A 303 14.96 23.64 -19.84
CA ASN A 303 14.81 23.02 -21.15
C ASN A 303 13.34 22.64 -21.49
N GLU A 304 12.42 22.74 -20.53
CA GLU A 304 10.97 22.54 -20.74
C GLU A 304 10.20 23.85 -21.02
N VAL A 305 10.89 25.00 -21.09
CA VAL A 305 10.35 26.33 -21.46
C VAL A 305 10.83 26.72 -22.85
#